data_AF-A0A2N3DPK4-F1
#
_entry.id   AF-A0A2N3DPK4-F1
#
_cell.length_a   1.000
_cell.length_b   1.000
_cell.length_c   1.000
_cell.angle_alpha   90.00
_cell.angle_beta   90.00
_cell.angle_gamma   90.00
#
_symmetry.space_group_name_H-M   'P 1'
#
loop_
_entity.id
_entity.type
_entity.pdbx_description
1 polymer ?
#
loop_
_entity_poly.entity_id
_entity_poly.type
_entity_poly.pdbx_seq_one_letter_code
_entity_poly.pdbx_strand_id
1 'polypeptide(L)'
;MNGTILRSVAAAAVGMAVAFALIWLAQYAGSELSPNVYDPASGEILIPAGATAALLVGWFIGTFAGGWLAMRVSGGAGPGWIVAGAVIGASVYRAVTLADSSWIIALGILIPLAAMGAAQRAVNMAAN
;
A
#
# COMPACT_ATOMS: atom_id res chain seq x y z
N MET A 1 -29.81 -4.25 8.35
CA MET A 1 -28.53 -5.00 8.44
C MET A 1 -27.86 -5.18 7.08
N ASN A 2 -28.55 -5.55 5.99
CA ASN A 2 -27.90 -5.70 4.67
C ASN A 2 -27.29 -4.40 4.10
N GLY A 3 -27.95 -3.25 4.27
CA GLY A 3 -27.46 -1.98 3.73
C GLY A 3 -26.13 -1.49 4.34
N THR A 4 -25.90 -1.77 5.63
CA THR A 4 -24.65 -1.37 6.33
C THR A 4 -23.47 -2.27 5.95
N ILE A 5 -23.72 -3.56 5.72
CA ILE A 5 -22.69 -4.50 5.24
C ILE A 5 -22.31 -4.16 3.80
N LEU A 6 -23.30 -3.98 2.91
CA LEU A 6 -23.05 -3.63 1.51
C LEU A 6 -22.25 -2.33 1.39
N ARG A 7 -22.59 -1.31 2.17
CA ARG A 7 -21.84 -0.04 2.24
C ARG A 7 -20.40 -0.26 2.70
N SER A 8 -20.17 -1.15 3.67
CA SER A 8 -18.83 -1.45 4.18
C SER A 8 -17.97 -2.19 3.16
N VAL A 9 -18.56 -3.16 2.44
CA VAL A 9 -17.89 -3.89 1.35
C VAL A 9 -17.57 -2.96 0.20
N ALA A 10 -18.52 -2.12 -0.23
CA ALA A 10 -18.30 -1.12 -1.27
C ALA A 10 -17.21 -0.12 -0.87
N ALA A 11 -17.22 0.35 0.39
CA ALA A 11 -16.20 1.25 0.91
C ALA A 11 -14.80 0.61 0.88
N ALA A 12 -14.68 -0.66 1.26
CA ALA A 12 -13.42 -1.39 1.18
C ALA A 12 -12.95 -1.55 -0.28
N ALA A 13 -13.86 -1.89 -1.20
CA ALA A 13 -13.55 -2.02 -2.62
C ALA A 13 -13.05 -0.71 -3.24
N VAL A 14 -13.71 0.41 -2.97
CA VAL A 14 -13.29 1.74 -3.43
C VAL A 14 -11.96 2.13 -2.78
N GLY A 15 -11.79 1.87 -1.48
CA GLY A 15 -10.53 2.11 -0.77
C GLY A 15 -9.37 1.32 -1.37
N MET A 16 -9.58 0.04 -1.73
CA MET A 16 -8.58 -0.79 -2.41
C MET A 16 -8.25 -0.23 -3.80
N ALA A 17 -9.25 0.14 -4.60
CA ALA A 17 -9.03 0.71 -5.92
C ALA A 17 -8.15 1.97 -5.85
N VAL A 18 -8.43 2.87 -4.90
CA VAL A 18 -7.62 4.07 -4.65
C VAL A 18 -6.22 3.71 -4.16
N ALA A 19 -6.09 2.78 -3.21
CA ALA A 19 -4.79 2.34 -2.69
C ALA A 19 -3.89 1.81 -3.81
N PHE A 20 -4.41 0.88 -4.62
CA PHE A 20 -3.64 0.26 -5.71
C PHE A 20 -3.35 1.23 -6.85
N ALA A 21 -4.25 2.17 -7.16
CA ALA A 21 -3.99 3.22 -8.14
C ALA A 21 -2.82 4.12 -7.68
N LEU A 22 -2.78 4.51 -6.41
CA LEU A 22 -1.70 5.33 -5.85
C LEU A 22 -0.36 4.57 -5.79
N ILE A 23 -0.39 3.29 -5.38
CA ILE A 23 0.79 2.43 -5.42
C ILE A 23 1.31 2.31 -6.85
N TRP A 24 0.41 2.09 -7.83
CA TRP A 24 0.79 2.00 -9.23
C TRP A 24 1.41 3.29 -9.76
N LEU A 25 0.84 4.45 -9.42
CA LEU A 25 1.40 5.75 -9.79
C LEU A 25 2.79 5.99 -9.18
N ALA A 26 2.97 5.65 -7.90
CA ALA A 26 4.27 5.75 -7.25
C ALA A 26 5.29 4.84 -7.93
N GLN A 27 4.89 3.61 -8.26
CA GLN A 27 5.73 2.66 -8.99
C GLN A 27 6.14 3.16 -10.37
N TYR A 28 5.19 3.71 -11.11
CA TYR A 28 5.41 4.27 -12.43
C TYR A 28 6.40 5.45 -12.37
N ALA A 29 6.19 6.38 -11.44
CA ALA A 29 7.11 7.50 -11.23
C ALA A 29 8.52 7.00 -10.82
N GLY A 30 8.59 5.99 -9.95
CA GLY A 30 9.85 5.38 -9.54
C GLY A 30 10.63 4.73 -10.68
N SER A 31 9.94 4.03 -11.59
CA SER A 31 10.59 3.41 -12.76
C SER A 31 11.06 4.43 -13.79
N GLU A 32 10.37 5.55 -13.93
CA GLU A 32 10.75 6.60 -14.87
C GLU A 32 11.98 7.39 -14.39
N LEU A 33 12.03 7.70 -13.08
CA LEU A 33 13.14 8.42 -12.48
C LEU A 33 14.37 7.54 -12.25
N SER A 34 14.16 6.24 -12.08
CA SER A 34 15.22 5.28 -11.74
C SER A 34 15.00 3.96 -12.48
N PRO A 35 15.35 3.92 -13.79
CA PRO A 35 15.17 2.73 -14.60
C PRO A 35 16.08 1.59 -14.13
N ASN A 36 15.57 0.36 -14.19
CA ASN A 36 16.37 -0.83 -13.89
C ASN A 36 17.54 -0.93 -14.86
N VAL A 37 18.74 -1.18 -14.33
CA VAL A 37 19.95 -1.37 -15.13
C VAL A 37 20.35 -2.83 -15.03
N TYR A 38 20.47 -3.49 -16.18
CA TYR A 38 21.04 -4.83 -16.23
C TYR A 38 22.55 -4.72 -16.07
N ASP A 39 23.11 -5.44 -15.10
CA ASP A 39 24.56 -5.54 -14.93
C ASP A 39 25.09 -6.78 -15.68
N PRO A 40 25.86 -6.61 -16.77
CA PRO A 40 26.41 -7.73 -17.53
C PRO A 40 27.46 -8.53 -16.76
N ALA A 41 28.06 -7.97 -15.70
CA ALA A 41 29.12 -8.61 -14.94
C ALA A 41 28.59 -9.59 -13.89
N SER A 42 27.48 -9.25 -13.23
CA SER A 42 26.80 -10.11 -12.25
C SER A 42 25.68 -10.94 -12.86
N GLY A 43 25.15 -10.53 -14.02
CA GLY A 43 23.96 -11.12 -14.62
C GLY A 43 22.66 -10.74 -13.90
N GLU A 44 22.72 -9.80 -12.95
CA GLU A 44 21.60 -9.39 -12.13
C GLU A 44 20.92 -8.12 -12.66
N ILE A 45 19.63 -8.00 -12.33
CA ILE A 45 18.89 -6.75 -12.51
C ILE A 45 19.09 -5.93 -11.24
N LEU A 46 19.92 -4.89 -11.31
CA LEU A 46 20.08 -3.95 -10.20
C LEU A 46 18.80 -3.12 -10.09
N ILE A 47 18.09 -3.28 -8.97
CA ILE A 47 16.93 -2.46 -8.64
C ILE A 47 17.44 -1.14 -8.06
N PRO A 48 17.19 0.00 -8.72
CA PRO A 48 17.70 1.27 -8.24
C PRO A 48 17.07 1.68 -6.91
N ALA A 49 17.84 2.41 -6.09
CA ALA A 49 17.36 2.95 -4.83
C ALA A 49 16.12 3.84 -4.99
N GLY A 50 16.02 4.58 -6.11
CA GLY A 50 14.87 5.42 -6.40
C GLY A 50 13.57 4.63 -6.62
N ALA A 51 13.63 3.53 -7.37
CA ALA A 51 12.49 2.64 -7.59
C ALA A 51 12.05 1.97 -6.27
N THR A 52 13.00 1.65 -5.41
CA THR A 52 12.71 1.08 -4.08
C THR A 52 12.08 2.11 -3.14
N ALA A 53 12.60 3.34 -3.10
CA ALA A 53 12.00 4.41 -2.30
C ALA A 53 10.57 4.71 -2.75
N ALA A 54 10.32 4.76 -4.07
CA ALA A 54 8.99 4.95 -4.62
C ALA A 54 8.02 3.83 -4.23
N LEU A 55 8.49 2.59 -4.15
CA LEU A 55 7.71 1.45 -3.64
C LEU A 55 7.27 1.64 -2.19
N LEU A 56 8.22 1.96 -1.31
CA LEU A 56 7.95 2.14 0.12
C LEU A 56 6.99 3.32 0.36
N VAL A 57 7.19 4.43 -0.36
CA VAL A 57 6.29 5.60 -0.34
C VAL A 57 4.91 5.24 -0.88
N GLY A 58 4.84 4.51 -1.99
CA GLY A 58 3.59 4.04 -2.58
C GLY A 58 2.77 3.19 -1.61
N TRP A 59 3.40 2.22 -0.93
CA TRP A 59 2.74 1.40 0.09
C TRP A 59 2.16 2.23 1.23
N PHE A 60 2.91 3.22 1.70
CA PHE A 60 2.44 4.10 2.76
C PHE A 60 1.24 4.94 2.29
N ILE A 61 1.40 5.69 1.19
CA ILE A 61 0.37 6.62 0.69
C ILE A 61 -0.88 5.86 0.26
N GLY A 62 -0.72 4.75 -0.45
CA GLY A 62 -1.83 3.92 -0.91
C GLY A 62 -2.64 3.35 0.26
N THR A 63 -1.95 2.75 1.25
CA THR A 63 -2.63 2.20 2.43
C THR A 63 -3.31 3.29 3.25
N PHE A 64 -2.63 4.42 3.47
CA PHE A 64 -3.18 5.56 4.21
C PHE A 64 -4.44 6.10 3.54
N ALA A 65 -4.35 6.48 2.26
CA ALA A 65 -5.45 7.13 1.55
C ALA A 65 -6.63 6.19 1.33
N GLY A 66 -6.36 4.95 0.89
CA GLY A 66 -7.39 3.94 0.67
C GLY A 66 -8.08 3.52 1.97
N GLY A 67 -7.30 3.29 3.03
CA GLY A 67 -7.82 2.94 4.36
C GLY A 67 -8.62 4.08 4.98
N TRP A 68 -8.12 5.32 4.92
CA TRP A 68 -8.83 6.52 5.38
C TRP A 68 -10.16 6.70 4.66
N LEU A 69 -10.16 6.61 3.33
CA LEU A 69 -11.37 6.74 2.52
C LEU A 69 -12.39 5.65 2.86
N ALA A 70 -11.96 4.39 2.96
CA ALA A 70 -12.83 3.28 3.32
C ALA A 70 -13.49 3.48 4.69
N MET A 71 -12.75 3.98 5.69
CA MET A 71 -13.30 4.30 7.00
C MET A 71 -14.28 5.47 6.96
N ARG A 72 -13.96 6.54 6.21
CA ARG A 72 -14.86 7.69 6.03
C ARG A 72 -16.19 7.29 5.38
N VAL A 73 -16.12 6.50 4.31
CA VAL A 73 -17.31 6.08 3.56
C VAL A 73 -18.13 5.09 4.37
N SER A 74 -17.52 4.15 5.09
CA SER A 74 -18.24 3.14 5.86
C SER A 74 -18.75 3.61 7.22
N GLY A 75 -18.08 4.60 7.84
CA GLY A 75 -18.37 5.03 9.22
C GLY A 75 -17.78 4.10 10.29
N GLY A 76 -16.86 3.21 9.93
CA GLY A 76 -16.22 2.28 10.87
C GLY A 76 -14.80 1.90 10.48
N ALA A 77 -14.02 1.38 11.43
CA ALA A 77 -12.61 1.06 11.22
C ALA A 77 -12.37 -0.21 10.37
N GLY A 78 -13.33 -1.15 10.36
CA GLY A 78 -13.20 -2.46 9.73
C GLY A 78 -12.78 -2.42 8.25
N PRO A 79 -13.49 -1.68 7.38
CA PRO A 79 -13.13 -1.55 5.97
C PRO A 79 -11.73 -1.00 5.72
N GLY A 80 -11.23 -0.12 6.58
CA GLY A 80 -9.85 0.37 6.50
C GLY A 80 -8.83 -0.75 6.67
N TRP A 81 -9.03 -1.62 7.66
CA TRP A 81 -8.15 -2.78 7.88
C TRP A 81 -8.20 -3.81 6.75
N ILE A 82 -9.32 -3.94 6.04
CA ILE A 82 -9.39 -4.77 4.83
C ILE A 82 -8.45 -4.23 3.75
N VAL A 83 -8.45 -2.91 3.53
CA VAL A 83 -7.52 -2.26 2.59
C VAL A 83 -6.07 -2.50 3.01
N ALA A 84 -5.74 -2.29 4.28
CA ALA A 84 -4.38 -2.55 4.79
C ALA A 84 -3.97 -4.01 4.60
N GLY A 85 -4.85 -4.96 4.90
CA GLY A 85 -4.59 -6.40 4.68
C GLY A 85 -4.33 -6.73 3.21
N ALA A 86 -5.09 -6.15 2.29
CA ALA A 86 -4.88 -6.32 0.85
C ALA A 86 -3.53 -5.76 0.39
N VAL A 87 -3.14 -4.57 0.86
CA VAL A 87 -1.84 -3.98 0.53
C VAL A 87 -0.70 -4.80 1.13
N ILE A 88 -0.81 -5.29 2.37
CA ILE A 88 0.19 -6.19 2.97
C ILE A 88 0.35 -7.45 2.13
N GLY A 89 -0.77 -8.10 1.76
CA GLY A 89 -0.74 -9.29 0.92
C GLY A 89 -0.02 -9.05 -0.42
N ALA A 90 -0.34 -7.94 -1.10
CA ALA A 90 0.33 -7.56 -2.34
C ALA A 90 1.82 -7.23 -2.15
N SER A 91 2.16 -6.56 -1.05
CA SER A 91 3.55 -6.16 -0.72
C SER A 91 4.41 -7.38 -0.44
N VAL A 92 3.89 -8.33 0.35
CA VAL A 92 4.57 -9.59 0.65
C VAL A 92 4.69 -10.45 -0.60
N TYR A 93 3.62 -10.60 -1.39
CA TYR A 93 3.64 -11.33 -2.66
C TYR A 93 4.73 -10.80 -3.59
N ARG A 94 4.85 -9.47 -3.70
CA ARG A 94 5.91 -8.85 -4.48
C ARG A 94 7.29 -9.10 -3.86
N ALA A 95 7.43 -8.99 -2.55
CA ALA A 95 8.72 -9.12 -1.88
C ALA A 95 9.32 -10.51 -2.00
N VAL A 96 8.50 -11.57 -1.87
CA VAL A 96 8.98 -12.97 -1.93
C VAL A 96 9.55 -13.37 -3.30
N THR A 97 9.28 -12.60 -4.36
CA THR A 97 9.85 -12.85 -5.68
C THR A 97 11.23 -12.22 -5.88
N LEU A 98 11.74 -11.45 -4.91
CA LEU A 98 13.10 -10.90 -4.94
C LEU A 98 14.08 -11.80 -4.16
N ALA A 99 15.30 -11.95 -4.69
CA ALA A 99 16.42 -12.54 -3.95
C ALA A 99 16.79 -11.65 -2.73
N ASP A 100 17.18 -12.26 -1.61
CA ASP A 100 17.57 -11.56 -0.36
C ASP A 100 16.59 -10.46 0.13
N SER A 101 15.30 -10.81 0.13
CA SER A 101 14.19 -9.87 0.29
C SER A 101 13.57 -9.83 1.69
N SER A 102 14.16 -10.49 2.70
CA SER A 102 13.59 -10.57 4.06
C SER A 102 13.29 -9.20 4.68
N TRP A 103 14.14 -8.21 4.43
CA TRP A 103 13.94 -6.83 4.88
C TRP A 103 12.79 -6.14 4.11
N ILE A 104 12.62 -6.40 2.81
CA ILE A 104 11.49 -5.89 2.01
C ILE A 104 10.18 -6.52 2.48
N ILE A 105 10.18 -7.81 2.81
CA ILE A 105 9.01 -8.48 3.40
C ILE A 105 8.61 -7.79 4.70
N ALA A 106 9.57 -7.55 5.60
CA ALA A 106 9.31 -6.86 6.86
C ALA A 106 8.73 -5.45 6.63
N LEU A 107 9.32 -4.68 5.72
CA LEU A 107 8.81 -3.35 5.37
C LEU A 107 7.42 -3.40 4.70
N GLY A 108 7.16 -4.40 3.86
CA GLY A 108 5.87 -4.64 3.21
C GLY A 108 4.74 -4.96 4.18
N ILE A 109 5.08 -5.32 5.42
CA ILE A 109 4.12 -5.48 6.52
C ILE A 109 4.07 -4.21 7.36
N LEU A 110 5.23 -3.72 7.81
CA LEU A 110 5.30 -2.63 8.78
C LEU A 110 4.82 -1.29 8.23
N ILE A 111 5.11 -0.98 6.96
CA ILE A 111 4.72 0.30 6.35
C ILE A 111 3.19 0.42 6.21
N PRO A 112 2.47 -0.56 5.62
CA PRO A 112 1.01 -0.52 5.61
C PRO A 112 0.39 -0.46 7.01
N LEU A 113 0.96 -1.16 8.00
CA LEU A 113 0.47 -1.08 9.38
C LEU A 113 0.63 0.32 9.97
N ALA A 114 1.81 0.94 9.79
CA ALA A 114 2.05 2.31 10.23
C ALA A 114 1.11 3.31 9.53
N ALA A 115 0.93 3.15 8.22
CA ALA A 115 0.01 3.96 7.42
C ALA A 115 -1.44 3.83 7.89
N MET A 116 -1.88 2.60 8.19
CA MET A 116 -3.22 2.35 8.73
C MET A 116 -3.41 2.99 10.11
N GLY A 117 -2.42 2.88 10.99
CA GLY A 117 -2.45 3.55 12.29
C GLY A 117 -2.54 5.07 12.16
N ALA A 118 -1.82 5.67 11.21
CA ALA A 118 -1.92 7.09 10.90
C ALA A 118 -3.31 7.47 10.34
N ALA A 119 -3.86 6.66 9.43
CA ALA A 119 -5.19 6.87 8.85
C ALA A 119 -6.29 6.84 9.90
N GLN A 120 -6.23 5.91 10.86
CA GLN A 120 -7.19 5.83 11.97
C GLN A 120 -7.14 7.08 12.85
N ARG A 121 -5.93 7.52 13.22
CA ARG A 121 -5.76 8.76 13.98
C ARG A 121 -6.33 9.95 13.21
N ALA A 122 -6.09 10.05 11.91
CA ALA A 122 -6.62 11.11 11.07
C ALA A 122 -8.16 11.13 10.99
N VAL A 123 -8.82 9.95 10.97
CA VAL A 123 -10.29 9.87 11.04
C VAL A 123 -10.80 10.33 12.40
N ASN A 124 -10.17 9.87 13.50
CA ASN A 124 -10.59 10.21 14.86
C ASN A 124 -10.44 11.70 15.16
N MET A 125 -9.34 12.33 14.71
CA MET A 125 -9.13 13.77 14.90
C MET A 125 -10.17 14.62 14.16
N ALA A 126 -10.69 14.14 13.03
CA ALA A 126 -11.68 14.87 12.25
C ALA A 126 -13.13 14.60 12.67
N ALA A 127 -13.33 13.76 13.69
CA ALA A 127 -14.64 13.50 14.30
C ALA A 127 -14.86 14.30 15.59
N ASN A 128 -13.80 14.94 16.12
CA ASN A 128 -13.83 15.90 17.23
C ASN A 128 -14.02 17.32 16.71
#